data_AF-A0A2E3ZS65-F1
#
_entry.id   AF-A0A2E3ZS65-F1
#
_cell.length_a   1.000
_cell.length_b   1.000
_cell.length_c   1.000
_cell.angle_alpha   90.00
_cell.angle_beta   90.00
_cell.angle_gamma   90.00
#
_symmetry.space_group_name_H-M   'P 1'
#
loop_
_entity.id
_entity.type
_entity.pdbx_description
1 polymer ?
#
loop_
_entity_poly.entity_id
_entity_poly.type
_entity_poly.pdbx_seq_one_letter_code
_entity_poly.pdbx_strand_id
1 'polypeptide(L)'
;MKNSKFGQLKRGFSKKCPSCGNSPIFLSYIKTFKSCKSCGIKFSNYKSDDGPAYCTIFLVGHILIPLILIVEKKFSPAIIYQMIFWPLLTIILCLWLLPRVKGAFIAAQIFLNDRKS
;
A
#
# COMPACT_ATOMS: atom_id res chain seq x y z
N MET A 1 0.86 -25.82 3.56
CA MET A 1 1.45 -25.15 2.39
C MET A 1 2.61 -24.27 2.83
N LYS A 2 3.86 -24.65 2.52
CA LYS A 2 5.07 -23.87 2.86
C LYS A 2 5.10 -22.57 2.02
N ASN A 3 4.52 -21.49 2.54
CA ASN A 3 4.50 -20.19 1.85
C ASN A 3 5.82 -19.45 2.09
N SER A 4 6.55 -19.13 1.02
CA SER A 4 7.69 -18.22 1.10
C SER A 4 7.23 -16.88 1.69
N LYS A 5 8.01 -16.34 2.65
CA LYS A 5 7.68 -15.09 3.37
C LYS A 5 7.37 -13.94 2.40
N PHE A 6 8.14 -13.87 1.32
CA PHE A 6 7.98 -12.89 0.25
C PHE A 6 6.66 -13.04 -0.52
N GLY A 7 6.18 -14.27 -0.72
CA GLY A 7 4.91 -14.55 -1.39
C GLY A 7 3.71 -14.00 -0.62
N GLN A 8 3.74 -14.05 0.71
CA GLN A 8 2.66 -13.51 1.56
C GLN A 8 2.59 -11.99 1.49
N LEU A 9 3.73 -11.31 1.57
CA LEU A 9 3.83 -9.85 1.41
C LEU A 9 3.36 -9.40 0.03
N LYS A 10 3.77 -10.09 -1.04
CA LYS A 10 3.35 -9.79 -2.41
C LYS A 10 1.83 -9.94 -2.61
N ARG A 11 1.22 -10.95 -1.99
CA ARG A 11 -0.24 -11.15 -1.99
C ARG A 11 -0.95 -10.00 -1.27
N GLY A 12 -0.46 -9.62 -0.08
CA GLY A 12 -0.94 -8.48 0.68
C GLY A 12 -0.88 -7.17 -0.11
N PHE A 13 0.28 -6.88 -0.72
CA PHE A 13 0.47 -5.72 -1.62
C PHE A 13 -0.49 -5.73 -2.81
N SER A 14 -0.84 -6.92 -3.31
CA SER A 14 -1.79 -7.12 -4.40
C SER A 14 -3.27 -7.08 -3.95
N LYS A 15 -3.54 -6.66 -2.71
CA LYS A 15 -4.88 -6.60 -2.09
C LYS A 15 -5.57 -7.96 -1.93
N LYS A 16 -4.82 -9.06 -1.96
CA LYS A 16 -5.30 -10.45 -1.81
C LYS A 16 -4.89 -11.03 -0.46
N CYS A 17 -5.66 -12.00 0.05
CA CYS A 17 -5.36 -12.66 1.31
C CYS A 17 -3.91 -13.19 1.32
N PRO A 18 -3.07 -12.82 2.30
CA PRO A 18 -1.67 -13.22 2.33
C PRO A 18 -1.49 -14.73 2.57
N SER A 19 -2.43 -15.36 3.27
CA SER A 19 -2.44 -16.79 3.57
C SER A 19 -2.85 -17.62 2.35
N CYS A 20 -4.07 -17.44 1.83
CA CYS A 20 -4.61 -18.27 0.73
C CYS A 20 -4.49 -17.67 -0.67
N GLY A 21 -4.39 -16.35 -0.82
CA GLY A 21 -4.31 -15.67 -2.12
C GLY A 21 -5.62 -15.58 -2.92
N ASN A 22 -6.72 -16.20 -2.47
CA ASN A 22 -7.93 -16.38 -3.28
C ASN A 22 -9.02 -15.33 -3.06
N SER A 23 -9.01 -14.58 -1.96
CA SER A 23 -10.00 -13.55 -1.67
C SER A 23 -9.36 -12.17 -1.48
N PRO A 24 -10.06 -11.07 -1.80
CA PRO A 24 -9.60 -9.73 -1.48
C PRO A 24 -9.56 -9.48 0.04
N ILE A 25 -8.65 -8.63 0.49
CA ILE A 25 -8.56 -8.17 1.90
C ILE A 25 -9.58 -7.04 2.17
N PHE A 26 -9.78 -6.17 1.19
CA PHE A 26 -10.58 -4.96 1.31
C PHE A 26 -11.96 -5.14 0.67
N LEU A 27 -13.00 -4.70 1.37
CA LEU A 27 -14.39 -4.60 0.91
C LEU A 27 -14.59 -3.36 0.01
N SER A 28 -13.89 -2.27 0.35
CA SER A 28 -13.95 -0.99 -0.36
C SER A 28 -12.52 -0.45 -0.49
N TYR A 29 -12.33 0.87 -0.49
CA TYR A 29 -11.02 1.49 -0.70
C TYR A 29 -9.97 1.06 0.36
N ILE A 30 -10.26 1.29 1.65
CA ILE A 30 -9.38 0.90 2.79
C ILE A 30 -10.10 0.08 3.86
N LYS A 31 -11.39 -0.19 3.67
CA LYS A 31 -12.24 -0.94 4.60
C LYS A 31 -11.97 -2.42 4.43
N THR A 32 -11.49 -3.07 5.49
CA THR A 32 -11.14 -4.51 5.50
C THR A 32 -12.38 -5.38 5.76
N PHE A 33 -12.37 -6.61 5.24
CA PHE A 33 -13.33 -7.64 5.68
C PHE A 33 -13.05 -8.06 7.14
N LYS A 34 -14.05 -8.56 7.86
CA LYS A 34 -13.83 -9.12 9.21
C LYS A 34 -12.96 -10.39 9.16
N SER A 35 -13.21 -11.24 8.17
CA SER A 35 -12.45 -12.47 7.92
C SER A 35 -12.35 -12.78 6.44
N CYS A 36 -11.37 -13.59 6.07
CA CYS A 36 -11.21 -14.12 4.73
C CYS A 36 -12.30 -15.16 4.41
N LYS A 37 -12.98 -15.01 3.27
CA LYS A 37 -14.03 -15.95 2.81
C LYS A 37 -13.52 -17.35 2.48
N SER A 38 -12.24 -17.50 2.12
CA SER A 38 -11.66 -18.80 1.71
C SER A 38 -10.95 -19.54 2.85
N CYS A 39 -10.03 -18.91 3.59
CA CYS A 39 -9.30 -19.57 4.69
C CYS A 39 -9.76 -19.19 6.11
N GLY A 40 -10.74 -18.30 6.27
CA GLY A 40 -11.28 -17.93 7.59
C GLY A 40 -10.40 -17.02 8.44
N ILE A 41 -9.21 -16.60 7.98
CA ILE A 41 -8.32 -15.74 8.78
C ILE A 41 -9.01 -14.42 9.15
N LYS A 42 -8.91 -14.01 10.42
CA LYS A 42 -9.54 -12.78 10.93
C LYS A 42 -8.65 -11.57 10.64
N PHE A 43 -9.14 -10.60 9.88
CA PHE A 43 -8.42 -9.36 9.59
C PHE A 43 -8.73 -8.24 10.61
N SER A 44 -9.79 -8.38 11.41
CA SER A 44 -10.27 -7.35 12.34
C SER A 44 -9.30 -6.96 13.46
N ASN A 45 -8.35 -7.84 13.80
CA ASN A 45 -7.39 -7.59 14.88
C ASN A 45 -6.18 -6.75 14.42
N TYR A 46 -6.03 -6.54 13.11
CA TYR A 46 -4.87 -5.90 12.52
C TYR A 46 -5.20 -4.45 12.13
N LYS A 47 -5.23 -3.57 13.13
CA LYS A 47 -5.33 -2.12 12.92
C LYS A 47 -3.93 -1.60 12.53
N SER A 48 -3.82 -1.14 11.29
CA SER A 48 -2.61 -0.54 10.72
C SER A 48 -3.03 0.75 10.03
N ASP A 49 -3.48 1.74 10.80
CA ASP A 49 -4.03 2.96 10.20
C ASP A 49 -2.94 4.05 10.05
N ASP A 50 -1.99 4.16 10.98
CA ASP A 50 -0.91 5.18 10.90
C ASP A 50 0.28 4.74 10.03
N GLY A 51 0.80 3.54 10.24
CA GLY A 51 2.00 3.03 9.55
C GLY A 51 1.92 3.09 8.01
N PRO A 52 0.82 2.63 7.38
CA PRO A 52 0.70 2.67 5.93
C PRO A 52 0.67 4.06 5.33
N ALA A 53 0.11 5.05 6.04
CA ALA A 53 0.06 6.43 5.55
C ALA A 53 1.46 7.05 5.51
N TYR A 54 2.24 6.92 6.59
CA TYR A 54 3.63 7.41 6.64
C TYR A 54 4.51 6.76 5.57
N CYS A 55 4.43 5.43 5.41
CA CYS A 55 5.17 4.72 4.35
C CYS A 55 4.75 5.18 2.95
N THR A 56 3.46 5.46 2.74
CA THR A 56 2.95 5.96 1.46
C THR A 56 3.52 7.33 1.14
N ILE A 57 3.47 8.27 2.08
CA ILE A 57 4.01 9.63 1.90
C ILE A 57 5.51 9.60 1.64
N PHE A 58 6.25 8.78 2.40
CA PHE A 58 7.69 8.61 2.20
C PHE A 58 8.02 8.13 0.79
N LEU A 59 7.35 7.08 0.31
CA LEU A 59 7.54 6.55 -1.04
C LEU A 59 7.17 7.57 -2.13
N VAL A 60 6.02 8.23 -1.99
CA VAL A 60 5.56 9.23 -2.97
C VAL A 60 6.51 10.42 -3.02
N GLY A 61 6.97 10.93 -1.87
CA GLY A 61 7.95 12.01 -1.80
C GLY A 61 9.28 11.66 -2.49
N HIS A 62 9.80 10.44 -2.27
CA HIS A 62 11.04 9.98 -2.90
C HIS A 62 10.92 9.79 -4.41
N ILE A 63 9.71 9.58 -4.94
CA ILE A 63 9.48 9.51 -6.38
C ILE A 63 9.32 10.91 -6.96
N LEU A 64 8.52 11.76 -6.32
CA LEU A 64 8.15 13.07 -6.87
C LEU A 64 9.26 14.11 -6.78
N ILE A 65 9.94 14.23 -5.64
CA ILE A 65 10.99 15.25 -5.44
C ILE A 65 12.10 15.16 -6.52
N PRO A 66 12.72 13.99 -6.79
CA PRO A 66 13.74 13.92 -7.83
C PRO A 66 13.15 14.18 -9.22
N LEU A 67 11.90 13.76 -9.48
CA LEU A 67 11.25 13.99 -10.77
C LEU A 67 10.99 15.49 -11.00
N ILE A 68 10.52 16.21 -9.97
CA ILE A 68 10.36 17.67 -9.97
C ILE A 68 11.70 18.33 -10.28
N LEU A 69 12.77 17.97 -9.57
CA LEU A 69 14.09 18.56 -9.75
C LEU A 69 14.66 18.32 -11.16
N ILE A 70 14.47 17.12 -11.72
CA ILE A 70 14.91 16.80 -13.09
C ILE A 70 14.13 17.62 -14.12
N VAL A 71 12.81 17.70 -13.97
CA VAL A 71 11.94 18.46 -14.89
C VAL A 71 12.27 19.95 -14.82
N GLU A 72 12.43 20.51 -13.62
CA GLU A 72 12.79 21.91 -13.43
C GLU A 72 14.14 22.23 -14.05
N LYS A 73 15.14 21.36 -13.84
CA LYS A 73 16.49 21.57 -14.39
C LYS A 73 16.57 21.43 -15.90
N LYS A 74 15.76 20.56 -16.52
CA LYS A 74 15.84 20.28 -17.96
C LYS A 74 14.91 21.12 -18.81
N PHE A 75 13.71 21.41 -18.32
CA PHE A 75 12.64 22.01 -19.10
C PHE A 75 12.17 23.35 -18.56
N SER A 76 12.45 23.65 -17.27
CA SER A 76 12.03 24.87 -16.56
C SER A 76 10.61 25.35 -16.96
N PRO A 77 9.59 24.48 -16.86
CA PRO A 77 8.26 24.79 -17.36
C PRO A 77 7.60 25.87 -16.50
N ALA A 78 6.65 26.63 -17.09
CA ALA A 78 5.95 27.68 -16.35
C ALA A 78 5.27 27.14 -15.08
N ILE A 79 5.33 27.94 -14.01
CA ILE A 79 4.90 27.55 -12.66
C ILE A 79 3.45 27.04 -12.60
N ILE A 80 2.56 27.59 -13.45
CA ILE A 80 1.15 27.19 -13.51
C ILE A 80 0.98 25.70 -13.83
N TYR A 81 1.79 25.17 -14.75
CA TYR A 81 1.73 23.76 -15.13
C TYR A 81 2.22 22.86 -13.99
N GLN A 82 3.25 23.31 -13.28
CA GLN A 82 3.80 22.57 -12.14
C GLN A 82 2.80 22.52 -10.99
N MET A 83 2.15 23.64 -10.68
CA MET A 83 1.16 23.72 -9.60
C MET A 83 -0.09 22.88 -9.85
N ILE A 84 -0.41 22.56 -11.09
CA ILE A 84 -1.55 21.69 -11.42
C ILE A 84 -1.09 20.23 -11.52
N PHE A 85 -0.02 19.97 -12.28
CA PHE A 85 0.41 18.62 -12.62
C PHE A 85 0.92 17.84 -11.39
N TRP A 86 1.80 18.44 -10.59
CA TRP A 86 2.43 17.73 -9.48
C TRP A 86 1.45 17.37 -8.36
N PRO A 87 0.57 18.28 -7.88
CA PRO A 87 -0.43 17.92 -6.89
C PRO A 87 -1.42 16.87 -7.40
N LEU A 88 -1.85 16.97 -8.65
CA LEU A 88 -2.76 15.98 -9.25
C LEU A 88 -2.09 14.60 -9.31
N LEU A 89 -0.85 14.53 -9.77
CA LEU A 89 -0.06 13.30 -9.79
C LEU A 89 0.16 12.74 -8.39
N THR A 90 0.42 13.60 -7.41
CA THR A 90 0.57 13.21 -5.99
C THR A 90 -0.69 12.55 -5.45
N ILE A 91 -1.86 13.15 -5.69
CA ILE A 91 -3.15 12.60 -5.25
C ILE A 91 -3.37 11.22 -5.88
N ILE A 92 -3.15 11.08 -7.18
CA ILE A 92 -3.31 9.80 -7.88
C ILE A 92 -2.37 8.74 -7.31
N LEU A 93 -1.10 9.07 -7.11
CA LEU A 93 -0.09 8.15 -6.56
C LEU A 93 -0.43 7.74 -5.13
N CYS A 94 -0.79 8.68 -4.27
CA CYS A 94 -1.22 8.39 -2.89
C CYS A 94 -2.45 7.47 -2.89
N LEU A 95 -3.46 7.78 -3.70
CA LEU A 95 -4.68 6.97 -3.78
C LEU A 95 -4.41 5.54 -4.30
N TRP A 96 -3.46 5.40 -5.21
CA TRP A 96 -3.07 4.12 -5.76
C TRP A 96 -2.21 3.29 -4.78
N LEU A 97 -1.32 3.94 -4.05
CA LEU A 97 -0.31 3.28 -3.21
C LEU A 97 -0.85 2.92 -1.82
N LEU A 98 -1.69 3.77 -1.22
CA LEU A 98 -2.23 3.59 0.13
C LEU A 98 -2.89 2.21 0.38
N PRO A 99 -3.82 1.70 -0.46
CA PRO A 99 -4.43 0.38 -0.23
C PRO A 99 -3.43 -0.77 -0.39
N ARG A 100 -2.40 -0.60 -1.22
CA ARG A 100 -1.37 -1.63 -1.41
C ARG A 100 -0.43 -1.71 -0.21
N VAL A 101 0.04 -0.57 0.28
CA VAL A 101 0.88 -0.49 1.47
C VAL A 101 0.10 -1.02 2.68
N LYS A 102 -1.16 -0.62 2.85
CA LYS A 102 -2.02 -1.16 3.92
C LYS A 102 -2.15 -2.69 3.85
N GLY A 103 -2.32 -3.25 2.65
CA GLY A 103 -2.39 -4.70 2.46
C GLY A 103 -1.08 -5.42 2.78
N ALA A 104 0.06 -4.82 2.47
CA ALA A 104 1.38 -5.34 2.84
C ALA A 104 1.61 -5.31 4.36
N PHE A 105 1.17 -4.25 5.05
CA PHE A 105 1.24 -4.15 6.51
C PHE A 105 0.40 -5.23 7.20
N ILE A 106 -0.84 -5.45 6.73
CA ILE A 106 -1.70 -6.53 7.25
C ILE A 106 -1.02 -7.89 7.08
N ALA A 107 -0.39 -8.14 5.92
CA ALA A 107 0.37 -9.37 5.69
C ALA A 107 1.56 -9.53 6.64
N ALA A 108 2.30 -8.44 6.91
CA ALA A 108 3.40 -8.44 7.86
C ALA A 108 2.94 -8.73 9.29
N GLN A 109 1.82 -8.12 9.72
CA GLN A 109 1.28 -8.35 11.06
C GLN A 109 0.77 -9.79 11.24
N ILE A 110 0.09 -10.36 10.24
CA ILE A 110 -0.33 -11.77 10.26
C ILE A 110 0.89 -12.68 10.41
N PHE A 111 1.95 -12.43 9.63
CA PHE A 111 3.19 -13.22 9.72
C PHE A 111 3.87 -13.12 11.10
N LEU A 112 3.88 -11.93 11.71
CA LEU A 112 4.45 -11.74 13.05
C LEU A 112 3.59 -12.38 14.14
N ASN A 113 2.27 -12.37 14.00
CA ASN A 113 1.38 -13.03 14.95
C ASN A 113 1.56 -14.56 14.91
N ASP A 114 1.75 -15.14 13.73
CA ASP A 114 2.04 -16.57 13.55
C ASP A 114 3.38 -17.00 14.20
N ARG A 115 4.29 -16.07 14.52
CA ARG A 115 5.56 -16.35 15.22
C ARG A 115 5.43 -16.41 16.75
N LYS A 116 4.37 -15.84 17.32
CA LYS A 116 4.16 -15.76 18.78
C LYS A 116 3.34 -16.92 19.35
N SER A 117 2.67 -17.69 18.48
CA SER A 117 1.97 -18.94 18.82
C SER A 117 2.91 -20.13 18.80
#